data_AF-A0A0R2R8X5-F1
#
_entry.id   AF-A0A0R2R8X5-F1
#
_cell.length_a   1.000
_cell.length_b   1.000
_cell.length_c   1.000
_cell.angle_alpha   90.00
_cell.angle_beta   90.00
_cell.angle_gamma   90.00
#
_symmetry.space_group_name_H-M   'P 1'
#
loop_
_entity.id
_entity.type
_entity.pdbx_description
1 polymer ?
#
loop_
_entity_poly.entity_id
_entity_poly.type
_entity_poly.pdbx_seq_one_letter_code
_entity_poly.pdbx_strand_id
1 'polypeptide(L)'
;MPWQAVTRFERVEDEEKSLPPQNLAICSRVPWQEAWEVNFEKLPMTLDRPVRGFLGVEWRTRRQGSWTAYVVHLKSNRGGREVTSKRRERAIEYLRADWQRRGLVPETDAIVVGGDFNCSLKNPDFRKEKTLRGLLAEGWVSVARDLPWPKGATVRPDSQGKYPATDFDAILLSPGWQKKISSKKYKSGVWQESNVPSDHWPVWLSFAR
;
A
#
# COMPACT_ATOMS: atom_id res chain seq x y z
N MET A 1 0.06 -12.28 -22.75
CA MET A 1 0.87 -11.42 -21.86
C MET A 1 0.00 -11.02 -20.66
N PRO A 2 0.57 -10.78 -19.46
CA PRO A 2 -0.21 -10.30 -18.33
C PRO A 2 -0.80 -8.91 -18.65
N TRP A 3 -1.96 -8.62 -18.07
CA TRP A 3 -2.51 -7.26 -18.03
C TRP A 3 -1.59 -6.41 -17.15
N GLN A 4 -1.24 -5.22 -17.62
CA GLN A 4 -0.35 -4.30 -16.90
C GLN A 4 -0.89 -2.87 -16.95
N ALA A 5 -0.88 -2.20 -15.81
CA ALA A 5 -1.14 -0.78 -15.66
C ALA A 5 0.05 -0.18 -14.93
N VAL A 6 0.62 0.90 -15.49
CA VAL A 6 1.82 1.54 -14.96
C VAL A 6 1.59 3.04 -14.97
N THR A 7 1.75 3.69 -13.83
CA THR A 7 1.64 5.15 -13.72
C THR A 7 2.91 5.82 -14.21
N ARG A 8 2.82 7.12 -14.51
CA ARG A 8 3.98 8.00 -14.72
C ARG A 8 3.85 9.22 -13.82
N PHE A 9 4.12 9.03 -12.53
CA PHE A 9 4.08 10.12 -11.57
C PHE A 9 5.42 10.85 -11.58
N GLU A 10 5.40 12.04 -12.16
CA GLU A 10 6.56 12.94 -12.17
C GLU A 10 6.92 13.38 -10.76
N ARG A 11 8.22 13.58 -10.54
CA ARG A 11 8.69 14.12 -9.27
C ARG A 11 8.41 15.61 -9.20
N VAL A 12 7.88 16.00 -8.07
CA VAL A 12 7.61 17.39 -7.69
C VAL A 12 8.88 18.01 -7.11
N GLU A 13 8.95 19.35 -7.05
CA GLU A 13 10.19 20.07 -6.69
C GLU A 13 10.80 19.61 -5.35
N ASP A 14 9.96 19.34 -4.35
CA ASP A 14 10.37 18.87 -3.02
C ASP A 14 10.69 17.37 -2.94
N GLU A 15 10.65 16.65 -4.07
CA GLU A 15 11.00 15.23 -4.20
C GLU A 15 12.16 14.98 -5.18
N GLU A 16 12.97 16.01 -5.48
CA GLU A 16 14.10 15.99 -6.43
C GLU A 16 13.67 15.65 -7.86
N LYS A 17 13.15 16.66 -8.56
CA LYS A 17 12.65 16.57 -9.95
C LYS A 17 13.62 15.98 -10.97
N SER A 18 14.93 15.98 -10.70
CA SER A 18 15.96 15.39 -11.57
C SER A 18 16.05 13.86 -11.50
N LEU A 19 15.46 13.23 -10.49
CA LEU A 19 15.46 11.77 -10.35
C LEU A 19 14.33 11.12 -11.18
N PRO A 20 14.43 9.82 -11.48
CA PRO A 20 13.41 9.10 -12.26
C PRO A 20 12.00 9.16 -11.65
N PRO A 21 10.94 9.08 -12.47
CA PRO A 21 9.54 9.04 -12.02
C PRO A 21 9.26 7.99 -10.96
N GLN A 22 8.34 8.27 -10.05
CA GLN A 22 7.95 7.37 -8.97
C GLN A 22 6.75 6.51 -9.37
N ASN A 23 7.00 5.56 -10.27
CA ASN A 23 5.95 4.76 -10.87
C ASN A 23 5.37 3.73 -9.90
N LEU A 24 4.08 3.44 -10.09
CA LEU A 24 3.39 2.30 -9.52
C LEU A 24 2.94 1.39 -10.65
N ALA A 25 2.94 0.08 -10.40
CA ALA A 25 2.45 -0.88 -11.36
C ALA A 25 1.58 -1.94 -10.70
N ILE A 26 0.52 -2.35 -11.40
CA ILE A 26 -0.25 -3.55 -11.11
C ILE A 26 -0.21 -4.45 -12.33
N CYS A 27 0.15 -5.71 -12.12
CA CYS A 27 0.16 -6.74 -13.15
C CYS A 27 -0.81 -7.87 -12.78
N SER A 28 -1.54 -8.40 -13.75
CA SER A 28 -2.50 -9.48 -13.53
C SER A 28 -2.50 -10.52 -14.64
N ARG A 29 -2.69 -11.78 -14.26
CA ARG A 29 -3.00 -12.87 -15.21
C ARG A 29 -4.47 -12.85 -15.63
N VAL A 30 -5.33 -12.17 -14.89
CA VAL A 30 -6.77 -12.08 -15.12
C VAL A 30 -7.08 -10.68 -15.69
N PRO A 31 -7.88 -10.57 -16.77
CA PRO A 31 -8.29 -9.28 -17.31
C PRO A 31 -9.08 -8.49 -16.26
N TRP A 32 -8.66 -7.25 -16.01
CA TRP A 32 -9.48 -6.29 -15.29
C TRP A 32 -10.47 -5.61 -16.24
N GLN A 33 -11.52 -5.06 -15.66
CA GLN A 33 -12.48 -4.22 -16.36
C GLN A 33 -11.93 -2.80 -16.54
N GLU A 34 -11.26 -2.26 -15.52
CA GLU A 34 -10.77 -0.89 -15.50
C GLU A 34 -9.44 -0.79 -14.74
N ALA A 35 -8.61 0.17 -15.13
CA ALA A 35 -7.47 0.67 -14.37
C ALA A 35 -7.52 2.21 -14.35
N TRP A 36 -7.22 2.83 -13.22
CA TRP A 36 -7.22 4.28 -13.06
C TRP A 36 -6.12 4.75 -12.13
N GLU A 37 -5.66 5.99 -12.32
CA GLU A 37 -4.70 6.63 -11.44
C GLU A 37 -5.27 7.89 -10.80
N VAL A 38 -4.82 8.17 -9.58
CA VAL A 38 -5.03 9.46 -8.92
C VAL A 38 -3.66 10.08 -8.72
N ASN A 39 -3.34 11.10 -9.52
CA ASN A 39 -2.06 11.81 -9.48
C ASN A 39 -2.14 13.02 -8.55
N PHE A 40 -1.22 13.13 -7.60
CA PHE A 40 -1.15 14.23 -6.63
C PHE A 40 -0.30 15.42 -7.09
N GLU A 41 0.38 15.32 -8.25
CA GLU A 41 1.27 16.35 -8.79
C GLU A 41 0.61 17.73 -8.86
N LYS A 42 -0.66 17.78 -9.29
CA LYS A 42 -1.42 19.03 -9.47
C LYS A 42 -2.11 19.53 -8.21
N LEU A 43 -1.95 18.87 -7.06
CA LEU A 43 -2.51 19.36 -5.80
C LEU A 43 -1.78 20.65 -5.37
N PRO A 44 -2.48 21.61 -4.74
CA PRO A 44 -1.87 22.81 -4.20
C PRO A 44 -0.71 22.48 -3.24
N MET A 45 0.37 23.25 -3.32
CA MET A 45 1.53 23.08 -2.43
C MET A 45 1.17 23.45 -0.99
N THR A 46 0.93 22.43 -0.17
CA THR A 46 0.77 22.55 1.28
C THR A 46 1.80 21.69 2.01
N LEU A 47 2.02 21.95 3.30
CA LEU A 47 2.97 21.18 4.12
C LEU A 47 2.64 19.68 4.17
N ASP A 48 1.35 19.35 4.15
CA ASP A 48 0.79 18.00 4.22
C ASP A 48 0.41 17.42 2.84
N ARG A 49 0.76 18.10 1.75
CA ARG A 49 0.47 17.62 0.40
C ARG A 49 1.07 16.21 0.21
N PRO A 50 0.27 15.20 -0.18
CA PRO A 50 0.79 13.87 -0.46
C PRO A 50 1.61 13.88 -1.76
N VAL A 51 2.43 12.86 -1.95
CA VAL A 51 3.34 12.77 -3.11
C VAL A 51 2.93 11.63 -4.03
N ARG A 52 3.27 11.75 -5.32
CA ARG A 52 3.06 10.83 -6.46
C ARG A 52 1.61 10.44 -6.79
N GLY A 53 0.84 9.86 -5.87
CA GLY A 53 -0.49 9.32 -6.16
C GLY A 53 -0.65 7.85 -5.84
N PHE A 54 -1.69 7.24 -6.40
CA PHE A 54 -1.97 5.80 -6.33
C PHE A 54 -2.61 5.28 -7.61
N LEU A 55 -2.55 3.95 -7.80
CA LEU A 55 -3.12 3.24 -8.95
C LEU A 55 -4.17 2.25 -8.46
N GLY A 56 -5.35 2.27 -9.06
CA GLY A 56 -6.45 1.35 -8.81
C GLY A 56 -6.74 0.48 -10.03
N VAL A 57 -7.21 -0.74 -9.79
CA VAL A 57 -7.77 -1.63 -10.81
C VAL A 57 -9.02 -2.34 -10.29
N GLU A 58 -9.96 -2.63 -11.18
CA GLU A 58 -11.19 -3.37 -10.86
C GLU A 58 -11.28 -4.64 -11.72
N TRP A 59 -11.45 -5.79 -11.07
CA TRP A 59 -11.86 -7.02 -11.74
C TRP A 59 -13.35 -7.26 -11.53
N ARG A 60 -14.06 -7.60 -12.60
CA ARG A 60 -15.46 -8.01 -12.52
C ARG A 60 -15.65 -9.33 -13.26
N THR A 61 -16.17 -10.34 -12.56
CA THR A 61 -16.55 -11.60 -13.19
C THR A 61 -17.98 -11.97 -12.83
N ARG A 62 -18.68 -12.65 -13.74
CA ARG A 62 -20.06 -13.11 -13.49
C ARG A 62 -20.18 -14.02 -12.27
N ARG A 63 -19.14 -14.80 -11.97
CA ARG A 63 -19.16 -15.83 -10.91
C ARG A 63 -18.62 -15.35 -9.56
N GLN A 64 -17.63 -14.45 -9.55
CA GLN A 64 -16.95 -14.02 -8.33
C GLN A 64 -17.29 -12.59 -7.92
N GLY A 65 -18.10 -11.85 -8.70
CA GLY A 65 -18.44 -10.46 -8.42
C GLY A 65 -17.31 -9.49 -8.77
N SER A 66 -17.36 -8.29 -8.17
CA SER A 66 -16.34 -7.25 -8.31
C SER A 66 -15.32 -7.28 -7.16
N TRP A 67 -14.07 -7.00 -7.50
CA TRP A 67 -12.91 -6.90 -6.60
C TRP A 67 -12.06 -5.72 -7.06
N THR A 68 -11.68 -4.85 -6.13
CA THR A 68 -10.83 -3.69 -6.39
C THR A 68 -9.49 -3.84 -5.69
N ALA A 69 -8.40 -3.49 -6.37
CA ALA A 69 -7.09 -3.33 -5.74
C ALA A 69 -6.57 -1.93 -5.96
N TYR A 70 -5.98 -1.37 -4.91
CA TYR A 70 -5.17 -0.17 -4.95
C TYR A 70 -3.72 -0.53 -4.64
N VAL A 71 -2.79 0.06 -5.37
CA VAL A 71 -1.38 0.08 -4.98
C VAL A 71 -0.99 1.49 -4.56
N VAL A 72 -0.27 1.56 -3.45
CA VAL A 72 0.33 2.79 -2.93
C VAL A 72 1.83 2.60 -2.78
N HIS A 73 2.55 3.67 -2.98
CA HIS A 73 3.82 3.91 -2.34
C HIS A 73 3.53 5.22 -1.61
N LEU A 74 3.92 5.43 -0.35
CA LEU A 74 3.59 6.63 0.45
C LEU A 74 4.85 7.41 0.83
N LYS A 75 4.72 8.69 1.18
CA LYS A 75 5.89 9.58 1.40
C LYS A 75 6.91 8.95 2.36
N SER A 76 8.16 8.83 1.90
CA SER A 76 9.26 8.31 2.71
C SER A 76 9.57 9.19 3.92
N ASN A 77 10.33 8.65 4.87
CA ASN A 77 10.71 9.37 6.09
C ASN A 77 11.80 10.45 5.88
N ARG A 78 12.22 10.68 4.63
CA ARG A 78 13.16 11.75 4.26
C ARG A 78 12.54 13.13 4.56
N GLY A 79 13.29 13.97 5.25
CA GLY A 79 12.83 15.29 5.70
C GLY A 79 12.17 15.30 7.09
N GLY A 80 12.15 14.14 7.77
CA GLY A 80 11.67 14.03 9.15
C GLY A 80 10.31 13.35 9.25
N ARG A 81 10.17 12.45 10.24
CA ARG A 81 9.00 11.59 10.43
C ARG A 81 7.70 12.38 10.64
N GLU A 82 7.73 13.47 11.41
CA GLU A 82 6.52 14.19 11.83
C GLU A 82 5.86 14.98 10.69
N VAL A 83 6.66 15.56 9.79
CA VAL A 83 6.14 16.24 8.60
C VAL A 83 5.67 15.22 7.58
N THR A 84 6.43 14.12 7.41
CA THR A 84 6.10 13.09 6.42
C THR A 84 4.90 12.24 6.81
N SER A 85 4.65 12.02 8.12
CA SER A 85 3.46 11.29 8.59
C SER A 85 2.16 11.99 8.17
N LYS A 86 2.10 13.32 8.26
CA LYS A 86 0.91 14.08 7.80
C LYS A 86 0.64 13.90 6.31
N ARG A 87 1.70 13.87 5.49
CA ARG A 87 1.59 13.61 4.04
C ARG A 87 1.09 12.21 3.74
N ARG A 88 1.52 11.21 4.52
CA ARG A 88 1.02 9.83 4.41
C ARG A 88 -0.45 9.71 4.83
N GLU A 89 -0.82 10.31 5.95
CA GLU A 89 -2.20 10.35 6.43
C GLU A 89 -3.12 11.03 5.39
N ARG A 90 -2.70 12.16 4.83
CA ARG A 90 -3.42 12.86 3.75
C ARG A 90 -3.58 11.99 2.50
N ALA A 91 -2.56 11.22 2.11
CA ALA A 91 -2.67 10.30 0.98
C ALA A 91 -3.77 9.23 1.20
N ILE A 92 -3.91 8.72 2.44
CA ILE A 92 -4.99 7.79 2.78
C ILE A 92 -6.35 8.49 2.75
N GLU A 93 -6.46 9.76 3.14
CA GLU A 93 -7.72 10.51 2.98
C GLU A 93 -8.15 10.62 1.51
N TYR A 94 -7.20 10.89 0.59
CA TYR A 94 -7.50 10.89 -0.84
C TYR A 94 -7.90 9.50 -1.36
N LEU A 95 -7.26 8.44 -0.84
CA LEU A 95 -7.64 7.07 -1.16
C LEU A 95 -9.07 6.76 -0.70
N ARG A 96 -9.43 7.18 0.52
CA ARG A 96 -10.80 7.07 1.05
C ARG A 96 -11.81 7.80 0.17
N ALA A 97 -11.50 9.03 -0.20
CA ALA A 97 -12.36 9.85 -1.05
C ALA A 97 -12.53 9.24 -2.45
N ASP A 98 -11.50 8.60 -3.00
CA ASP A 98 -11.57 7.95 -4.31
C ASP A 98 -12.50 6.74 -4.30
N TRP A 99 -12.34 5.82 -3.34
CA TRP A 99 -13.22 4.64 -3.29
C TRP A 99 -14.67 5.05 -2.99
N GLN A 100 -14.89 6.09 -2.18
CA GLN A 100 -16.23 6.65 -1.94
C GLN A 100 -16.84 7.22 -3.22
N ARG A 101 -16.07 8.01 -4.00
CA ARG A 101 -16.51 8.55 -5.29
C ARG A 101 -16.87 7.45 -6.29
N ARG A 102 -16.17 6.32 -6.21
CA ARG A 102 -16.42 5.12 -7.02
C ARG A 102 -17.59 4.27 -6.51
N GLY A 103 -18.24 4.67 -5.41
CA GLY A 103 -19.36 3.94 -4.83
C GLY A 103 -18.95 2.64 -4.11
N LEU A 104 -17.66 2.50 -3.76
CA LEU A 104 -17.15 1.36 -3.01
C LEU A 104 -17.38 1.58 -1.50
N VAL A 105 -17.87 0.54 -0.84
CA VAL A 105 -18.17 0.49 0.59
C VAL A 105 -17.26 -0.58 1.22
N PRO A 106 -16.15 -0.21 1.89
CA PRO A 106 -15.18 -1.17 2.43
C PRO A 106 -15.77 -2.26 3.32
N GLU A 107 -16.91 -2.01 3.96
CA GLU A 107 -17.63 -2.94 4.84
C GLU A 107 -18.24 -4.13 4.10
N THR A 108 -18.54 -3.98 2.81
CA THR A 108 -19.23 -4.98 1.96
C THR A 108 -18.44 -5.34 0.72
N ASP A 109 -17.67 -4.41 0.18
CA ASP A 109 -16.89 -4.60 -1.03
C ASP A 109 -15.52 -5.22 -0.77
N ALA A 110 -15.07 -6.00 -1.74
CA ALA A 110 -13.78 -6.64 -1.69
C ALA A 110 -12.74 -5.64 -2.22
N ILE A 111 -12.03 -4.99 -1.30
CA ILE A 111 -10.97 -4.03 -1.60
C ILE A 111 -9.67 -4.52 -0.99
N VAL A 112 -8.59 -4.46 -1.77
CA VAL A 112 -7.21 -4.63 -1.29
C VAL A 112 -6.46 -3.33 -1.47
N VAL A 113 -5.65 -2.96 -0.48
CA VAL A 113 -4.66 -1.89 -0.62
C VAL A 113 -3.28 -2.48 -0.34
N GLY A 114 -2.38 -2.45 -1.31
CA GLY A 114 -1.04 -3.01 -1.20
C GLY A 114 0.06 -2.00 -1.48
N GLY A 115 1.25 -2.25 -0.95
CA GLY A 115 2.48 -1.55 -1.32
C GLY A 115 3.24 -0.98 -0.12
N ASP A 116 4.08 0.02 -0.39
CA ASP A 116 4.98 0.61 0.60
C ASP A 116 4.31 1.81 1.29
N PHE A 117 3.91 1.64 2.54
CA PHE A 117 3.29 2.68 3.34
C PHE A 117 4.31 3.59 4.04
N ASN A 118 5.61 3.28 3.99
CA ASN A 118 6.69 4.02 4.66
C ASN A 118 6.46 4.31 6.15
N CYS A 119 5.59 3.52 6.80
CA CYS A 119 5.27 3.62 8.21
C CYS A 119 5.11 2.22 8.82
N SER A 120 5.33 2.13 10.12
CA SER A 120 5.49 0.85 10.81
C SER A 120 4.42 0.61 11.85
N LEU A 121 3.95 -0.64 11.95
CA LEU A 121 3.09 -1.08 13.03
C LEU A 121 3.89 -1.54 14.25
N LYS A 122 5.12 -2.03 14.06
CA LYS A 122 5.98 -2.60 15.11
C LYS A 122 6.94 -1.60 15.74
N ASN A 123 7.42 -0.61 14.99
CA ASN A 123 8.37 0.39 15.48
C ASN A 123 7.64 1.44 16.36
N PRO A 124 8.00 1.57 17.66
CA PRO A 124 7.37 2.51 18.60
C PRO A 124 7.41 3.98 18.17
N ASP A 125 8.32 4.32 17.27
CA ASP A 125 8.46 5.66 16.68
C ASP A 125 7.24 6.08 15.86
N PHE A 126 6.52 5.11 15.29
CA PHE A 126 5.35 5.36 14.45
C PHE A 126 4.04 5.26 15.23
N ARG A 127 4.08 5.05 16.55
CA ARG A 127 2.89 4.76 17.37
C ARG A 127 1.77 5.80 17.28
N LYS A 128 2.11 7.06 17.00
CA LYS A 128 1.17 8.17 16.88
C LYS A 128 0.60 8.35 15.46
N GLU A 129 1.18 7.69 14.46
CA GLU A 129 0.77 7.83 13.06
C GLU A 129 -0.49 7.02 12.77
N LYS A 130 -1.45 7.67 12.09
CA LYS A 130 -2.77 7.14 11.79
C LYS A 130 -2.89 6.50 10.40
N THR A 131 -1.85 6.52 9.57
CA THR A 131 -1.86 5.96 8.21
C THR A 131 -2.38 4.52 8.18
N LEU A 132 -1.61 3.55 8.68
CA LEU A 132 -2.07 2.15 8.79
C LEU A 132 -3.06 1.95 9.94
N ARG A 133 -2.78 2.56 11.11
CA ARG A 133 -3.58 2.35 12.33
C ARG A 133 -5.03 2.83 12.19
N GLY A 134 -5.28 3.88 11.41
CA GLY A 134 -6.62 4.36 11.10
C GLY A 134 -7.41 3.34 10.30
N LEU A 135 -6.82 2.78 9.24
CA LEU A 135 -7.45 1.70 8.46
C LEU A 135 -7.70 0.47 9.34
N LEU A 136 -6.75 0.08 10.20
CA LEU A 136 -6.97 -1.03 11.14
C LEU A 136 -8.10 -0.76 12.13
N ALA A 137 -8.25 0.48 12.62
CA ALA A 137 -9.36 0.89 13.49
C ALA A 137 -10.71 0.85 12.77
N GLU A 138 -10.73 1.03 11.45
CA GLU A 138 -11.88 0.86 10.56
C GLU A 138 -12.17 -0.62 10.21
N GLY A 139 -11.43 -1.56 10.80
CA GLY A 139 -11.64 -3.00 10.62
C GLY A 139 -10.89 -3.63 9.45
N TRP A 140 -10.00 -2.88 8.78
CA TRP A 140 -9.08 -3.47 7.80
C TRP A 140 -8.10 -4.42 8.48
N VAL A 141 -7.64 -5.44 7.74
CA VAL A 141 -6.67 -6.42 8.22
C VAL A 141 -5.39 -6.32 7.40
N SER A 142 -4.24 -6.12 8.07
CA SER A 142 -2.93 -6.32 7.45
C SER A 142 -2.52 -7.78 7.52
N VAL A 143 -2.24 -8.39 6.37
CA VAL A 143 -1.91 -9.82 6.29
C VAL A 143 -0.55 -10.16 6.89
N ALA A 144 0.31 -9.16 7.11
CA ALA A 144 1.64 -9.34 7.68
C ALA A 144 1.74 -8.90 9.14
N ARG A 145 0.69 -8.28 9.71
CA ARG A 145 0.72 -7.66 11.05
C ARG A 145 1.17 -8.61 12.16
N ASP A 146 0.68 -9.83 12.12
CA ASP A 146 0.85 -10.81 13.19
C ASP A 146 1.99 -11.79 12.91
N LEU A 147 2.80 -11.54 11.86
CA LEU A 147 4.01 -12.30 11.62
C LEU A 147 5.03 -12.05 12.75
N PRO A 148 5.72 -13.11 13.23
CA PRO A 148 6.73 -12.95 14.27
C PRO A 148 7.93 -12.17 13.76
N TRP A 149 8.58 -11.42 14.64
CA TRP A 149 9.86 -10.77 14.32
C TRP A 149 11.01 -11.79 14.35
N PRO A 150 11.99 -11.75 13.43
CA PRO A 150 12.17 -10.78 12.34
C PRO A 150 11.44 -11.12 11.04
N LYS A 151 10.67 -12.22 10.97
CA LYS A 151 9.99 -12.69 9.75
C LYS A 151 8.94 -11.72 9.19
N GLY A 152 8.44 -10.81 10.01
CA GLY A 152 7.54 -9.73 9.62
C GLY A 152 8.22 -8.46 9.09
N ALA A 153 9.55 -8.36 9.15
CA ALA A 153 10.27 -7.22 8.60
C ALA A 153 10.16 -7.22 7.07
N THR A 154 9.86 -6.06 6.47
CA THR A 154 9.78 -5.88 5.01
C THR A 154 10.89 -5.01 4.48
N VAL A 155 11.67 -4.36 5.35
CA VAL A 155 12.86 -3.58 4.96
C VAL A 155 14.05 -4.10 5.74
N ARG A 156 15.16 -4.28 5.03
CA ARG A 156 16.44 -4.70 5.60
C ARG A 156 16.96 -3.62 6.57
N PRO A 157 17.64 -4.02 7.66
CA PRO A 157 18.40 -3.04 8.42
C PRO A 157 19.53 -2.49 7.53
N ASP A 158 19.91 -1.24 7.74
CA ASP A 158 21.06 -0.68 7.04
C ASP A 158 22.36 -1.35 7.51
N SER A 159 23.39 -1.34 6.66
CA SER A 159 24.68 -1.97 6.97
C SER A 159 25.43 -1.27 8.11
N GLN A 160 25.09 0.00 8.40
CA GLN A 160 25.71 0.79 9.48
C GLN A 160 24.92 0.72 10.79
N GLY A 161 23.78 0.03 10.83
CA GLY A 161 22.94 -0.12 12.02
C GLY A 161 22.22 1.16 12.47
N LYS A 162 22.21 2.22 11.65
CA LYS A 162 21.50 3.47 11.92
C LYS A 162 19.98 3.31 11.83
N TYR A 163 19.51 2.47 10.92
CA TYR A 163 18.10 2.21 10.64
C TYR A 163 17.81 0.72 10.86
N PRO A 164 17.03 0.38 11.89
CA PRO A 164 16.68 -1.02 12.14
C PRO A 164 15.76 -1.55 11.05
N ALA A 165 15.68 -2.88 10.96
CA ALA A 165 14.67 -3.54 10.14
C ALA A 165 13.26 -3.06 10.52
N THR A 166 12.37 -2.91 9.53
CA THR A 166 11.03 -2.33 9.71
C THR A 166 10.00 -3.00 8.80
N ASP A 167 8.71 -2.79 9.07
CA ASP A 167 7.54 -3.33 8.37
C ASP A 167 6.77 -2.22 7.61
N PHE A 168 7.40 -1.64 6.60
CA PHE A 168 6.80 -0.54 5.83
C PHE A 168 5.82 -1.01 4.74
N ASP A 169 5.98 -2.25 4.28
CA ASP A 169 5.16 -2.81 3.22
C ASP A 169 3.99 -3.59 3.81
N ALA A 170 2.81 -3.40 3.24
CA ALA A 170 1.61 -4.10 3.70
C ALA A 170 0.70 -4.49 2.54
N ILE A 171 -0.09 -5.54 2.78
CA ILE A 171 -1.30 -5.85 2.02
C ILE A 171 -2.44 -5.77 3.02
N LEU A 172 -3.37 -4.84 2.80
CA LEU A 172 -4.55 -4.60 3.61
C LEU A 172 -5.78 -5.16 2.90
N LEU A 173 -6.59 -5.90 3.64
CA LEU A 173 -7.86 -6.45 3.18
C LEU A 173 -9.01 -5.71 3.87
N SER A 174 -9.97 -5.22 3.09
CA SER A 174 -11.17 -4.55 3.62
C SER A 174 -12.04 -5.51 4.46
N PRO A 175 -12.88 -5.00 5.36
CA PRO A 175 -13.85 -5.84 6.07
C PRO A 175 -14.74 -6.66 5.13
N GLY A 176 -15.19 -6.07 4.02
CA GLY A 176 -15.96 -6.73 2.96
C GLY A 176 -15.18 -7.87 2.32
N TRP A 177 -13.88 -7.68 2.07
CA TRP A 177 -13.01 -8.76 1.61
C TRP A 177 -12.94 -9.90 2.63
N GLN A 178 -12.71 -9.59 3.91
CA GLN A 178 -12.67 -10.59 4.99
C GLN A 178 -13.94 -11.43 5.05
N LYS A 179 -15.12 -10.79 4.92
CA LYS A 179 -16.41 -11.49 4.88
C LYS A 179 -16.53 -12.43 3.66
N LYS A 180 -16.11 -11.97 2.47
CA LYS A 180 -16.21 -12.77 1.23
C LYS A 180 -15.30 -14.00 1.21
N ILE A 181 -14.10 -13.90 1.80
CA ILE A 181 -13.19 -15.05 1.87
C ILE A 181 -13.60 -16.05 2.96
N SER A 182 -14.52 -15.67 3.86
CA SER A 182 -15.00 -16.48 4.99
C SER A 182 -13.85 -17.16 5.75
N SER A 183 -14.09 -18.28 6.43
CA SER A 183 -13.08 -19.06 7.15
C SER A 183 -12.00 -19.69 6.24
N LYS A 184 -11.96 -19.39 4.93
CA LYS A 184 -10.88 -19.86 4.06
C LYS A 184 -9.57 -19.22 4.54
N LYS A 185 -8.72 -20.07 5.14
CA LYS A 185 -7.38 -19.68 5.56
C LYS A 185 -6.60 -19.24 4.33
N TYR A 186 -6.28 -17.95 4.26
CA TYR A 186 -5.18 -17.50 3.45
C TYR A 186 -3.86 -17.75 4.19
N LYS A 187 -2.79 -17.88 3.43
CA LYS A 187 -1.43 -17.82 3.95
C LYS A 187 -0.81 -16.50 3.51
N SER A 188 0.02 -15.94 4.36
CA SER A 188 0.78 -14.73 4.08
C SER A 188 2.18 -14.85 4.66
N GLY A 189 3.07 -13.99 4.19
CA GLY A 189 4.45 -13.95 4.66
C GLY A 189 5.23 -12.83 4.00
N VAL A 190 6.51 -12.77 4.36
CA VAL A 190 7.50 -11.90 3.72
C VAL A 190 8.58 -12.77 3.10
N TRP A 191 8.93 -12.51 1.84
CA TRP A 191 9.94 -13.27 1.13
C TRP A 191 11.35 -12.72 1.43
N GLN A 192 11.92 -13.17 2.54
CA GLN A 192 13.20 -12.66 3.07
C GLN A 192 14.46 -13.35 2.51
N GLU A 193 14.46 -13.72 1.23
CA GLU A 193 15.66 -14.33 0.63
C GLU A 193 16.77 -13.31 0.33
N SER A 194 18.02 -13.77 0.32
CA SER A 194 19.20 -12.95 0.02
C SER A 194 19.31 -12.55 -1.45
N ASN A 195 18.67 -13.30 -2.34
CA ASN A 195 18.66 -13.06 -3.79
C ASN A 195 17.67 -11.96 -4.22
N VAL A 196 16.82 -11.43 -3.33
CA VAL A 196 15.89 -10.33 -3.63
C VAL A 196 16.71 -9.07 -3.91
N PRO A 197 16.68 -8.50 -5.13
CA PRO A 197 17.52 -7.38 -5.55
C PRO A 197 16.92 -6.03 -5.09
N SER A 198 16.59 -5.94 -3.81
CA SER A 198 15.98 -4.76 -3.18
C SER A 198 16.33 -4.75 -1.69
N ASP A 199 16.38 -3.54 -1.12
CA ASP A 199 16.41 -3.32 0.32
C ASP A 199 15.06 -3.63 0.99
N HIS A 200 13.98 -3.70 0.20
CA HIS A 200 12.68 -4.20 0.60
C HIS A 200 12.48 -5.68 0.23
N TRP A 201 11.79 -6.41 1.10
CA TRP A 201 11.33 -7.78 0.89
C TRP A 201 9.85 -7.82 0.49
N PRO A 202 9.46 -8.61 -0.53
CA PRO A 202 8.07 -8.72 -0.94
C PRO A 202 7.17 -9.31 0.13
N VAL A 203 6.04 -8.65 0.39
CA VAL A 203 4.92 -9.23 1.15
C VAL A 203 4.06 -10.03 0.18
N TRP A 204 3.65 -11.24 0.59
CA TRP A 204 2.81 -12.10 -0.22
C TRP A 204 1.56 -12.56 0.53
N LEU A 205 0.51 -12.81 -0.25
CA LEU A 205 -0.76 -13.37 0.17
C LEU A 205 -1.17 -14.46 -0.82
N SER A 206 -1.63 -15.59 -0.31
CA SER A 206 -2.10 -16.72 -1.11
C SER A 206 -3.35 -17.32 -0.49
N PHE A 207 -4.40 -17.47 -1.30
CA PHE A 207 -5.60 -18.21 -0.90
C PHE A 207 -5.41 -19.69 -1.23
N ALA A 208 -5.78 -20.58 -0.31
CA ALA A 208 -5.85 -22.00 -0.60
C ALA A 208 -6.78 -22.23 -1.80
N ARG A 209 -6.32 -23.04 -2.76
CA ARG A 209 -7.10 -23.43 -3.94
C ARG A 209 -8.24 -24.35 -3.55
#